data_AF-A0A1J5P256-F1
#
_entry.id   AF-A0A1J5P256-F1
#
_cell.length_a   1.000
_cell.length_b   1.000
_cell.length_c   1.000
_cell.angle_alpha   90.00
_cell.angle_beta   90.00
_cell.angle_gamma   90.00
#
_symmetry.space_group_name_H-M   'P 1'
#
loop_
_entity.id
_entity.type
_entity.pdbx_description
1 polymer ?
#
loop_
_entity_poly.entity_id
_entity_poly.type
_entity_poly.pdbx_seq_one_letter_code
_entity_poly.pdbx_strand_id
1 'polypeptide(L)'
;MGRLYRRGSKHWKEQRVHPGVTFDGDLAGVLKTPIVHVVDDDIADMVARLNRYTDLRALDLADAGERPGLWDNVFRGFRRFSKCYWGREGRKEGELGFLIALMAGLYPVISCLKAREIIKSRAVTNGELIELRPRLDRWTRRGGAPRAA
;
A
#
# COMPACT_ATOMS: atom_id res chain seq x y z
N MET A 1 -2.66 11.72 22.87
CA MET A 1 -3.41 12.96 22.62
C MET A 1 -3.38 13.28 21.13
N GLY A 2 -4.54 13.55 20.51
CA GLY A 2 -4.63 13.97 19.11
C GLY A 2 -4.20 15.44 18.96
N ARG A 3 -3.30 15.73 18.02
CA ARG A 3 -2.86 17.09 17.69
C ARG A 3 -3.78 17.68 16.63
N LEU A 4 -4.15 18.95 16.79
CA LEU A 4 -4.87 19.73 15.80
C LEU A 4 -3.88 20.53 14.96
N TYR A 5 -4.16 20.67 13.67
CA TYR A 5 -3.32 21.39 12.71
C TYR A 5 -4.14 22.50 12.07
N ARG A 6 -3.50 23.65 11.82
CA ARG A 6 -4.13 24.71 11.04
C ARG A 6 -4.24 24.25 9.58
N ARG A 7 -5.26 24.76 8.88
CA ARG A 7 -5.44 24.51 7.45
C ARG A 7 -4.19 25.00 6.69
N GLY A 8 -3.64 24.15 5.82
CA GLY A 8 -2.42 24.45 5.05
C GLY A 8 -1.10 24.12 5.76
N SER A 9 -1.10 23.78 7.05
CA SER A 9 0.12 23.43 7.79
C SER A 9 0.54 21.96 7.69
N LYS A 10 -0.30 21.10 7.10
CA LYS A 10 -0.07 19.66 7.04
C LYS A 10 0.07 19.22 5.59
N HIS A 11 1.25 18.68 5.26
CA HIS A 11 1.58 18.20 3.92
C HIS A 11 1.81 16.69 3.97
N TRP A 12 1.15 15.96 3.06
CA TRP A 12 1.27 14.51 2.94
C TRP A 12 2.31 14.15 1.88
N LYS A 13 3.15 13.16 2.18
CA LYS A 13 4.06 12.56 1.20
C LYS A 13 3.31 11.66 0.24
N GLU A 14 3.97 11.27 -0.86
CA GLU A 14 3.35 10.56 -1.98
C GLU A 14 3.03 9.07 -1.75
N GLN A 15 3.21 8.53 -0.54
CA GLN A 15 2.85 7.13 -0.30
C GLN A 15 1.32 6.95 -0.28
N ARG A 16 0.84 5.87 -0.89
CA ARG A 16 -0.61 5.60 -1.02
C ARG A 16 -1.24 5.14 0.30
N VAL A 17 -0.47 4.44 1.13
CA VAL A 17 -0.92 3.96 2.44
C VAL A 17 0.02 4.46 3.53
N HIS A 18 -0.57 5.05 4.56
CA HIS A 18 0.15 5.69 5.68
C HIS A 18 1.25 6.66 5.21
N PRO A 19 0.89 7.68 4.40
CA PRO A 19 1.84 8.69 3.96
C PRO A 19 2.55 9.33 5.15
N GLY A 20 3.85 9.51 4.99
CA GLY A 20 4.59 10.37 5.89
C GLY A 20 4.01 11.78 5.87
N VAL A 21 4.14 12.49 6.98
CA VAL A 21 3.60 13.85 7.11
C VAL A 21 4.72 14.80 7.43
N THR A 22 4.73 15.95 6.75
CA THR A 22 5.52 17.12 7.13
C THR A 22 4.59 18.22 7.62
N PHE A 23 5.08 19.02 8.55
CA PHE A 23 4.30 20.07 9.19
C PHE A 23 5.05 21.39 9.09
N ASP A 24 4.33 22.44 8.74
CA ASP A 24 4.84 23.80 8.63
C ASP A 24 4.08 24.73 9.57
N GLY A 25 4.81 25.46 10.40
CA GLY A 25 4.26 26.38 11.40
C GLY A 25 3.75 25.71 12.68
N ASP A 26 2.96 26.47 13.44
CA ASP A 26 2.52 26.07 14.78
C ASP A 26 1.29 25.15 14.78
N LEU A 27 1.24 24.26 15.77
CA LEU A 27 0.08 23.40 16.03
C LEU A 27 -1.15 24.25 16.42
N ALA A 28 -2.34 23.81 16.02
CA ALA A 28 -3.61 24.44 16.40
C ALA A 28 -4.09 24.01 17.81
N GLY A 29 -3.23 23.37 18.58
CA GLY A 29 -3.52 22.84 19.91
C GLY A 29 -3.74 21.33 19.94
N VAL A 30 -4.35 20.86 21.03
CA VAL A 30 -4.65 19.45 21.27
C VAL A 30 -6.15 19.24 21.39
N LEU A 31 -6.59 18.08 20.95
CA LEU A 31 -7.98 17.69 21.08
C LEU A 31 -8.32 17.44 22.56
N LYS A 32 -9.38 18.09 23.05
CA LYS A 32 -9.83 18.01 24.46
C LYS A 32 -10.63 16.74 24.75
N THR A 33 -11.34 16.23 23.74
CA THR A 33 -12.18 15.03 23.82
C THR A 33 -11.62 13.93 22.92
N PRO A 34 -11.64 12.65 23.32
CA PRO A 34 -11.19 11.57 22.43
C PRO A 34 -12.07 11.42 21.18
N ILE A 35 -11.49 10.94 20.08
CA ILE A 35 -12.24 10.50 18.90
C ILE A 35 -12.36 8.98 18.97
N VAL A 36 -13.58 8.48 18.78
CA VAL A 36 -13.80 7.04 18.56
C VAL A 36 -13.36 6.71 17.14
N HIS A 37 -12.30 5.91 17.00
CA HIS A 37 -11.80 5.45 15.70
C HIS A 37 -12.22 3.99 15.50
N VAL A 38 -13.34 3.80 14.83
CA VAL A 38 -13.78 2.47 14.36
C VAL A 38 -13.07 2.18 13.05
N VAL A 39 -12.47 0.99 12.93
CA VAL A 39 -11.64 0.65 11.76
C VAL A 39 -12.31 -0.35 10.82
N ASP A 40 -13.12 -1.26 11.36
CA ASP A 40 -13.97 -2.21 10.61
C ASP A 40 -15.32 -2.34 11.30
N ASP A 41 -16.35 -2.60 10.50
CA ASP A 41 -17.67 -2.99 11.01
C ASP A 41 -17.78 -4.50 11.25
N ASP A 42 -17.13 -5.32 10.41
CA ASP A 42 -17.15 -6.79 10.51
C ASP A 42 -15.88 -7.47 9.93
N ILE A 43 -15.89 -8.81 9.88
CA ILE A 43 -14.78 -9.62 9.34
C ILE A 43 -14.59 -9.39 7.83
N ALA A 44 -15.69 -9.22 7.07
CA ALA A 44 -15.61 -9.02 5.63
C ALA A 44 -14.93 -7.69 5.30
N ASP A 45 -15.28 -6.63 6.02
CA ASP A 45 -14.63 -5.32 5.90
C ASP A 45 -13.14 -5.40 6.27
N MET A 46 -12.79 -6.14 7.33
CA MET A 46 -11.39 -6.36 7.71
C MET A 46 -10.58 -7.03 6.59
N VAL A 47 -11.13 -8.05 5.95
CA VAL A 47 -10.48 -8.75 4.82
C VAL A 47 -10.40 -7.83 3.60
N ALA A 48 -11.47 -7.11 3.27
CA ALA A 48 -11.50 -6.16 2.16
C ALA A 48 -10.46 -5.04 2.34
N ARG A 49 -10.32 -4.53 3.56
CA ARG A 49 -9.32 -3.53 3.92
C ARG A 49 -7.91 -4.08 3.81
N LEU A 50 -7.64 -5.31 4.27
CA LEU A 50 -6.34 -5.96 4.07
C LEU A 50 -6.00 -6.01 2.58
N ASN A 51 -6.95 -6.42 1.74
CA ASN A 51 -6.76 -6.47 0.30
C ASN A 51 -6.40 -5.09 -0.27
N ARG A 52 -7.22 -4.07 0.00
CA ARG A 52 -7.00 -2.69 -0.45
C ARG A 52 -5.64 -2.14 0.02
N TYR A 53 -5.27 -2.34 1.28
CA TYR A 53 -4.02 -1.79 1.80
C TYR A 53 -2.80 -2.50 1.20
N THR A 54 -2.90 -3.81 0.98
CA THR A 54 -1.81 -4.57 0.33
C THR A 54 -1.67 -4.23 -1.15
N ASP A 55 -2.77 -3.90 -1.86
CA ASP A 55 -2.73 -3.40 -3.25
C ASP A 55 -1.97 -2.07 -3.34
N LEU A 56 -2.35 -1.11 -2.50
CA LEU A 56 -1.72 0.22 -2.48
C LEU A 56 -0.25 0.13 -2.07
N ARG A 57 0.08 -0.70 -1.07
CA ARG A 57 1.47 -0.92 -0.68
C ARG A 57 2.28 -1.61 -1.78
N ALA A 58 1.68 -2.53 -2.51
CA ALA A 58 2.34 -3.21 -3.63
C ALA A 58 2.68 -2.24 -4.76
N LEU A 59 1.79 -1.29 -5.06
CA LEU A 59 2.07 -0.20 -6.01
C LEU A 59 3.24 0.66 -5.55
N ASP A 60 3.25 1.08 -4.28
CA ASP A 60 4.37 1.86 -3.72
C ASP A 60 5.70 1.11 -3.82
N LEU A 61 5.71 -0.20 -3.53
CA LEU A 61 6.91 -1.05 -3.63
C LEU A 61 7.39 -1.19 -5.09
N ALA A 62 6.45 -1.39 -6.03
CA ALA A 62 6.76 -1.53 -7.43
C ALA A 62 7.29 -0.22 -8.04
N ASP A 63 6.74 0.93 -7.62
CA ASP A 63 7.18 2.26 -8.08
C ASP A 63 8.54 2.65 -7.51
N ALA A 64 8.85 2.24 -6.28
CA ALA A 64 10.16 2.44 -5.68
C ALA A 64 11.27 1.60 -6.35
N GLY A 65 10.91 0.66 -7.25
CA GLY A 65 11.86 -0.27 -7.86
C GLY A 65 12.41 -1.31 -6.89
N GLU A 66 11.85 -1.41 -5.68
CA GLU A 66 12.29 -2.36 -4.67
C GLU A 66 11.84 -3.78 -5.04
N ARG A 67 12.77 -4.74 -4.93
CA ARG A 67 12.46 -6.18 -5.05
C ARG A 67 12.58 -6.85 -3.69
N PRO A 68 11.60 -6.64 -2.78
CA PRO A 68 11.68 -7.20 -1.45
C PRO A 68 11.80 -8.73 -1.47
N GLY A 69 12.71 -9.26 -0.63
CA GLY A 69 12.87 -10.69 -0.41
C GLY A 69 11.61 -11.30 0.21
N LEU A 70 11.17 -12.45 -0.32
CA LEU A 70 9.97 -13.13 0.18
C LEU A 70 10.17 -13.54 1.64
N TRP A 71 11.29 -14.22 1.92
CA TRP A 71 11.61 -14.70 3.26
C TRP A 71 11.72 -13.58 4.28
N ASP A 72 12.33 -12.44 3.94
CA ASP A 72 12.36 -11.27 4.81
C ASP A 72 10.96 -10.79 5.18
N ASN A 73 10.02 -10.80 4.23
CA ASN A 73 8.64 -10.39 4.48
C ASN A 73 7.84 -11.43 5.25
N VAL A 74 8.13 -12.71 5.07
CA VAL A 74 7.59 -13.80 5.91
C VAL A 74 8.04 -13.62 7.36
N PHE A 75 9.34 -13.40 7.60
CA PHE A 75 9.85 -13.15 8.96
C PHE A 75 9.33 -11.84 9.56
N ARG A 76 9.18 -10.77 8.75
CA ARG A 76 8.51 -9.53 9.18
C ARG A 76 7.06 -9.79 9.56
N GLY A 77 6.35 -10.60 8.77
CA GLY A 77 4.97 -11.03 9.02
C GLY A 77 4.85 -11.79 10.32
N PHE A 78 5.69 -12.81 10.52
CA PHE A 78 5.75 -13.59 11.76
C PHE A 78 6.04 -12.69 12.97
N ARG A 79 7.06 -11.82 12.89
CA ARG A 79 7.36 -10.88 13.98
C ARG A 79 6.18 -9.96 14.31
N ARG A 80 5.44 -9.51 13.29
CA ARG A 80 4.26 -8.65 13.46
C ARG A 80 3.11 -9.41 14.09
N PHE A 81 2.84 -10.63 13.62
CA PHE A 81 1.88 -11.55 14.25
C PHE A 81 2.23 -11.71 15.74
N SER A 82 3.48 -12.10 16.05
CA SER A 82 3.89 -12.39 17.42
C SER A 82 3.80 -11.16 18.32
N LYS A 83 4.18 -10.00 17.79
CA LYS A 83 4.03 -8.72 18.50
C LYS A 83 2.56 -8.40 18.79
N CYS A 84 1.65 -8.62 17.84
CA CYS A 84 0.23 -8.37 18.06
C CYS A 84 -0.40 -9.39 19.02
N TYR A 85 -0.12 -10.68 18.83
CA TYR A 85 -0.79 -11.74 19.58
C TYR A 85 -0.28 -11.86 21.03
N TRP A 86 1.03 -11.93 21.23
CA TRP A 86 1.62 -11.99 22.57
C TRP A 86 1.90 -10.61 23.14
N GLY A 87 2.61 -9.77 22.39
CA GLY A 87 3.11 -8.48 22.88
C GLY A 87 2.04 -7.42 23.14
N ARG A 88 0.91 -7.46 22.42
CA ARG A 88 -0.26 -6.59 22.64
C ARG A 88 -1.45 -7.34 23.24
N GLU A 89 -1.19 -8.53 23.78
CA GLU A 89 -2.18 -9.35 24.46
C GLU A 89 -3.40 -9.73 23.61
N GLY A 90 -3.29 -9.77 22.28
CA GLY A 90 -4.36 -10.23 21.39
C GLY A 90 -4.90 -11.62 21.76
N ARG A 91 -4.09 -12.47 22.40
CA ARG A 91 -4.55 -13.75 22.99
C ARG A 91 -5.73 -13.62 23.96
N LYS A 92 -5.92 -12.48 24.63
CA LYS A 92 -7.02 -12.23 25.58
C LYS A 92 -8.35 -11.99 24.88
N GLU A 93 -8.30 -11.59 23.60
CA GLU A 93 -9.46 -11.34 22.75
C GLU A 93 -9.93 -12.61 22.00
N GLY A 94 -9.39 -13.78 22.34
CA GLY A 94 -9.76 -15.07 21.75
C GLY A 94 -9.54 -15.14 20.24
N GLU A 95 -10.55 -15.64 19.53
CA GLU A 95 -10.52 -15.87 18.08
C GLU A 95 -10.33 -14.57 17.27
N LEU A 96 -10.97 -13.47 17.70
CA LEU A 96 -10.84 -12.17 17.04
C LEU A 96 -9.43 -11.60 17.18
N GLY A 97 -8.82 -11.72 18.36
CA GLY A 97 -7.44 -11.29 18.56
C GLY A 97 -6.44 -12.08 17.73
N PHE A 98 -6.67 -13.39 17.57
CA PHE A 98 -5.89 -14.22 16.65
C PHE A 98 -6.05 -13.76 15.20
N LEU A 99 -7.29 -13.54 14.75
CA LEU A 99 -7.61 -13.09 13.40
C LEU A 99 -6.94 -11.74 13.08
N ILE A 100 -7.00 -10.77 13.99
CA ILE A 100 -6.34 -9.47 13.84
C ILE A 100 -4.82 -9.63 13.73
N ALA A 101 -4.22 -10.47 14.59
CA ALA A 101 -2.79 -10.75 14.54
C ALA A 101 -2.39 -11.41 13.21
N LEU A 102 -3.22 -12.32 12.70
CA LEU A 102 -3.04 -12.99 11.40
C LEU A 102 -3.08 -11.97 10.25
N MET A 103 -4.11 -11.12 10.20
CA MET A 103 -4.21 -10.05 9.20
C MET A 103 -3.00 -9.12 9.22
N ALA A 104 -2.53 -8.76 10.42
CA ALA A 104 -1.33 -7.93 10.58
C ALA A 104 -0.06 -8.62 10.05
N GLY A 105 0.08 -9.93 10.27
CA GLY A 105 1.19 -10.74 9.79
C GLY A 105 1.17 -11.01 8.28
N LEU A 106 -0.01 -11.19 7.69
CA LEU A 106 -0.18 -11.41 6.24
C LEU A 106 0.14 -10.16 5.41
N TYR A 107 -0.11 -8.97 5.96
CA TYR A 107 0.11 -7.69 5.27
C TYR A 107 1.46 -7.57 4.52
N PRO A 108 2.64 -7.73 5.15
CA PRO A 108 3.92 -7.62 4.45
C PRO A 108 4.13 -8.70 3.38
N VAL A 109 3.61 -9.91 3.60
CA VAL A 109 3.76 -11.04 2.67
C VAL A 109 2.95 -10.80 1.40
N ILE A 110 1.66 -10.50 1.55
CA ILE A 110 0.74 -10.23 0.42
C ILE A 110 1.23 -9.02 -0.36
N SER A 111 1.61 -7.92 0.32
CA SER A 111 2.13 -6.73 -0.34
C SER A 111 3.38 -7.03 -1.20
N CYS A 112 4.29 -7.86 -0.67
CA CYS A 112 5.50 -8.28 -1.39
C CYS A 112 5.17 -9.12 -2.63
N LEU A 113 4.23 -10.06 -2.53
CA LEU A 113 3.86 -10.93 -3.65
C LEU A 113 3.14 -10.16 -4.75
N LYS A 114 2.17 -9.30 -4.39
CA LYS A 114 1.50 -8.41 -5.33
C LYS A 114 2.48 -7.46 -6.02
N ALA A 115 3.47 -6.92 -5.30
CA ALA A 115 4.49 -6.07 -5.91
C ALA A 115 5.29 -6.81 -6.99
N ARG A 116 5.64 -8.08 -6.74
CA ARG A 116 6.34 -8.92 -7.73
C ARG A 116 5.49 -9.19 -8.97
N GLU A 117 4.19 -9.42 -8.79
CA GLU A 117 3.23 -9.57 -9.89
C GLU A 117 3.18 -8.30 -10.73
N ILE A 118 3.01 -7.13 -10.11
CA ILE A 118 3.00 -5.83 -10.80
C ILE A 118 4.30 -5.60 -11.56
N ILE A 119 5.46 -5.85 -10.94
CA ILE A 119 6.78 -5.70 -11.60
C ILE A 119 6.89 -6.62 -12.81
N LYS A 120 6.45 -7.89 -12.69
CA LYS A 120 6.46 -8.85 -13.79
C LYS A 120 5.54 -8.39 -14.93
N SER A 121 4.32 -7.97 -14.62
CA SER A 121 3.35 -7.48 -15.61
C SER A 121 3.89 -6.24 -16.33
N ARG A 122 4.47 -5.28 -15.61
CA ARG A 122 5.12 -4.10 -16.21
C ARG A 122 6.29 -4.46 -17.13
N ALA A 123 7.09 -5.47 -16.76
CA ALA A 123 8.19 -5.94 -17.58
C ALA A 123 7.71 -6.60 -18.89
N VAL A 124 6.63 -7.40 -18.83
CA VAL A 124 6.01 -8.02 -20.01
C VAL A 124 5.48 -6.94 -20.95
N THR A 125 4.67 -6.01 -20.44
CA THR A 125 4.12 -4.91 -21.24
C THR A 125 5.21 -4.05 -21.86
N ASN A 126 6.29 -3.74 -21.11
CA ASN A 126 7.41 -3.00 -21.67
C ASN A 126 8.15 -3.80 -22.76
N GLY A 127 8.29 -5.11 -22.60
CA GLY A 127 8.85 -6.01 -23.63
C GLY A 127 8.01 -6.02 -24.90
N GLU A 128 6.69 -6.18 -24.78
CA GLU A 128 5.74 -6.10 -25.91
C GLU A 128 5.80 -4.74 -26.60
N LEU A 129 5.83 -3.64 -25.84
CA LEU A 129 5.99 -2.29 -26.38
C LEU A 129 7.31 -2.11 -27.13
N ILE A 130 8.42 -2.63 -26.59
CA ILE A 130 9.74 -2.61 -27.24
C ILE A 130 9.71 -3.40 -28.55
N GLU A 131 9.09 -4.58 -28.58
CA GLU A 131 8.94 -5.40 -29.79
C GLU A 131 8.01 -4.76 -30.84
N LEU A 132 6.98 -4.04 -30.42
CA LEU A 132 6.07 -3.31 -31.31
C LEU A 132 6.65 -2.00 -31.84
N ARG A 133 7.64 -1.41 -31.15
CA ARG A 133 8.23 -0.10 -31.49
C ARG A 133 8.77 -0.02 -32.93
N PRO A 134 9.55 -0.99 -33.45
CA PRO A 134 10.00 -0.98 -34.84
C PRO A 134 8.86 -1.14 -35.87
N ARG A 135 7.74 -1.76 -35.48
CA ARG A 135 6.55 -1.89 -36.33
C ARG A 135 5.79 -0.56 -36.39
N LEU A 136 5.58 0.10 -35.25
CA LEU A 136 4.96 1.43 -35.18
C LEU A 136 5.81 2.50 -35.89
N ASP A 137 7.14 2.48 -35.72
CA ASP A 137 8.08 3.37 -36.40
C ASP A 137 8.11 3.17 -37.93
N ARG A 138 7.65 2.00 -38.40
CA ARG A 138 7.53 1.68 -39.83
C ARG A 138 6.20 2.16 -40.41
N TRP A 139 5.13 2.18 -39.61
CA TRP A 139 3.84 2.76 -39.96
C TRP A 139 3.90 4.29 -40.02
N THR A 140 4.49 4.93 -39.00
CA THR A 140 4.70 6.39 -38.96
C THR A 140 5.59 6.91 -40.09
N ARG A 141 6.54 6.10 -40.57
CA ARG A 141 7.37 6.41 -41.74
C ARG A 141 6.72 6.14 -43.10
N ARG A 142 5.58 5.44 -43.19
CA ARG A 142 4.97 5.01 -44.48
C ARG A 142 3.70 5.73 -44.92
N GLY A 143 3.09 6.63 -44.14
CA GLY A 143 1.94 7.37 -44.67
C GLY A 143 1.25 8.27 -43.66
N GLY A 144 0.86 9.46 -44.12
CA GLY A 144 0.22 10.52 -43.34
C GLY A 144 -0.95 10.05 -42.48
N ALA A 145 -1.13 10.75 -41.36
CA ALA A 145 -2.29 10.59 -40.51
C ALA A 145 -3.58 10.86 -41.30
N PRO A 146 -4.63 10.01 -41.21
CA PRO A 146 -5.93 10.37 -41.74
C PRO A 146 -6.42 11.62 -41.00
N ARG A 147 -6.69 12.70 -41.75
CA ARG A 147 -7.41 13.85 -41.20
C ARG A 147 -8.78 13.37 -40.75
N ALA A 148 -9.07 13.52 -39.46
CA ALA A 148 -10.40 13.32 -38.93
C ALA A 148 -11.38 14.24 -39.70
N ALA A 149 -12.43 13.64 -40.25
CA ALA A 149 -13.56 14.31 -40.88
C ALA A 149 -14.63 14.61 -39.82
#